data_AF-A0A428UMH5-F1
#
_entry.id   AF-A0A428UMH5-F1
#
_cell.length_a   1.000
_cell.length_b   1.000
_cell.length_c   1.000
_cell.angle_alpha   90.00
_cell.angle_beta   90.00
_cell.angle_gamma   90.00
#
_symmetry.space_group_name_H-M   'P 1'
#
loop_
_entity.id
_entity.type
_entity.pdbx_description
1 polymer ?
#
loop_
_entity_poly.entity_id
_entity_poly.type
_entity_poly.pdbx_seq_one_letter_code
_entity_poly.pdbx_strand_id
1 'polypeptide(L)'
;MRFSLWSLSTVVGMSKVSAFAITNDHQYRLEAKNRVAVEAEAKPDVNRLGCDQSRPIDPSGDRLLSADELFSGQRAIDELVERHQPLVQIESVCYDDLGDYDDDERWQPFVDISEFLKKTYPKVHEYATLETVNKYGLVYTVQGSDHSLAPILLTAHQDVVPVENETLDQ
;
A
#
# COMPACT_ATOMS: atom_id res chain seq x y z
N MET A 1 0.78 12.50 47.17
CA MET A 1 -0.45 12.85 46.45
C MET A 1 -0.87 11.65 45.62
N ARG A 2 -2.16 11.29 45.68
CA ARG A 2 -2.78 10.10 45.07
C ARG A 2 -3.94 10.58 44.17
N PHE A 3 -4.39 9.68 43.28
CA PHE A 3 -5.58 9.70 42.39
C PHE A 3 -5.36 10.31 40.99
N SER A 4 -5.88 9.76 39.88
CA SER A 4 -6.69 8.54 39.64
C SER A 4 -6.68 8.17 38.15
N LEU A 5 -6.84 6.87 37.85
CA LEU A 5 -7.26 6.33 36.56
C LEU A 5 -8.59 6.94 36.07
N TRP A 6 -8.74 7.11 34.76
CA TRP A 6 -10.00 6.82 34.07
C TRP A 6 -9.74 5.94 32.84
N SER A 7 -10.37 4.78 32.87
CA SER A 7 -10.66 3.90 31.73
C SER A 7 -11.85 4.49 30.98
N LEU A 8 -11.83 4.41 29.65
CA LEU A 8 -13.03 4.42 28.83
C LEU A 8 -12.83 3.44 27.67
N SER A 9 -13.38 2.26 27.86
CA SER A 9 -13.74 1.34 26.78
C SER A 9 -14.93 1.93 26.02
N THR A 10 -14.80 2.00 24.70
CA THR A 10 -15.95 1.93 23.79
C THR A 10 -15.73 0.72 22.89
N VAL A 11 -16.34 -0.41 23.27
CA VAL A 11 -16.66 -1.48 22.34
C VAL A 11 -18.07 -1.18 21.83
N VAL A 12 -18.16 -0.81 20.55
CA VAL A 12 -19.36 -1.03 19.75
C VAL A 12 -18.96 -2.04 18.69
N GLY A 13 -19.59 -3.21 18.75
CA GLY A 13 -19.30 -4.33 17.87
C GLY A 13 -19.98 -4.22 16.51
N MET A 14 -19.49 -5.09 15.62
CA MET A 14 -20.07 -5.58 14.36
C MET A 14 -19.93 -4.69 13.12
N SER A 15 -18.72 -4.62 12.58
CA SER A 15 -18.42 -5.10 11.22
C SER A 15 -16.91 -5.19 11.05
N LYS A 16 -16.43 -6.19 10.29
CA LYS A 16 -15.01 -6.35 9.99
C LYS A 16 -14.54 -5.15 9.16
N VAL A 17 -13.99 -4.15 9.83
CA VAL A 17 -13.25 -3.05 9.22
C VAL A 17 -11.78 -3.38 9.39
N SER A 18 -11.05 -3.50 8.29
CA SER A 18 -9.59 -3.60 8.31
C SER A 18 -9.04 -2.33 7.68
N ALA A 19 -8.72 -1.34 8.52
CA ALA A 19 -7.79 -0.27 8.21
C ALA A 19 -6.41 -0.66 8.77
N PHE A 20 -5.33 -0.35 8.07
CA PHE A 20 -4.00 -0.40 8.69
C PHE A 20 -3.08 0.69 8.16
N ALA A 21 -2.55 1.48 9.10
CA ALA A 21 -1.35 2.29 8.94
C ALA A 21 -0.17 1.57 9.61
N ILE A 22 0.99 1.68 9.01
CA ILE A 22 2.22 1.08 9.51
C ILE A 22 2.58 1.75 10.84
N THR A 23 2.38 1.03 11.95
CA THR A 23 3.29 1.09 13.09
C THR A 23 3.88 -0.31 13.24
N ASN A 24 5.19 -0.38 13.14
CA ASN A 24 5.93 -1.63 13.10
C ASN A 24 6.00 -2.21 14.52
N ASP A 25 5.21 -3.25 14.82
CA ASP A 25 5.52 -4.20 15.89
C ASP A 25 4.74 -5.54 15.83
N HIS A 26 3.81 -5.71 14.89
CA HIS A 26 3.12 -6.98 14.70
C HIS A 26 3.10 -7.40 13.23
N GLN A 27 4.16 -8.12 12.84
CA GLN A 27 4.18 -9.00 11.67
C GLN A 27 2.84 -9.76 11.55
N TYR A 28 2.26 -9.74 10.35
CA TYR A 28 1.13 -10.57 9.95
C TYR A 28 1.39 -12.05 10.30
N ARG A 29 0.82 -12.51 11.42
CA ARG A 29 0.63 -13.94 11.66
C ARG A 29 -0.45 -14.41 10.70
N LEU A 30 -0.04 -15.04 9.60
CA LEU A 30 -0.94 -15.80 8.73
C LEU A 30 -1.69 -16.83 9.61
N GLU A 31 -3.01 -16.67 9.72
CA GLU A 31 -3.85 -17.61 10.44
C GLU A 31 -3.73 -19.02 9.83
N ALA A 32 -3.94 -20.05 10.64
CA ALA A 32 -3.77 -21.45 10.26
C ALA A 32 -4.54 -21.87 8.99
N LYS A 33 -5.61 -21.13 8.63
CA LYS A 33 -6.44 -21.37 7.44
C LYS A 33 -5.81 -20.91 6.12
N ASN A 34 -4.81 -20.03 6.14
CA ASN A 34 -4.05 -19.60 4.96
C ASN A 34 -2.71 -20.33 4.80
N ARG A 35 -2.50 -21.43 5.54
CA ARG A 35 -1.39 -22.35 5.29
C ARG A 35 -1.74 -23.29 4.13
N VAL A 36 -1.64 -22.81 2.89
CA VAL A 36 -1.15 -23.70 1.84
C VAL A 36 0.36 -23.73 2.01
N ALA A 37 0.80 -24.47 3.02
CA ALA A 37 2.20 -24.79 3.18
C ALA A 37 2.55 -25.68 1.98
N VAL A 38 3.51 -25.24 1.17
CA VAL A 38 4.33 -26.14 0.35
C VAL A 38 4.74 -27.28 1.27
N GLU A 39 4.35 -28.52 0.95
CA GLU A 39 4.54 -29.70 1.82
C GLU A 39 6.00 -29.75 2.32
N ALA A 40 6.17 -29.44 3.60
CA ALA A 40 7.47 -29.32 4.26
C ALA A 40 7.97 -30.68 4.77
N GLU A 41 7.92 -31.72 3.93
CA GLU A 41 8.48 -33.05 4.26
C GLU A 41 9.56 -33.54 3.27
N ALA A 42 10.24 -32.62 2.57
CA ALA A 42 11.47 -32.97 1.86
C ALA A 42 12.70 -32.62 2.72
N LYS A 43 13.50 -33.63 3.09
CA LYS A 43 14.82 -33.43 3.74
C LYS A 43 15.67 -32.46 2.88
N PRO A 44 16.39 -31.51 3.49
CA PRO A 44 17.17 -30.54 2.72
C PRO A 44 18.31 -31.26 1.99
N ASP A 45 18.23 -31.27 0.65
CA ASP A 45 19.32 -31.72 -0.21
C ASP A 45 20.39 -30.63 -0.26
N VAL A 46 21.46 -30.84 0.50
CA VAL A 46 22.62 -29.95 0.62
C VAL A 46 23.43 -29.78 -0.68
N ASN A 47 23.10 -30.51 -1.76
CA ASN A 47 23.67 -30.29 -3.09
C ASN A 47 22.87 -29.34 -3.99
N ARG A 48 21.72 -28.82 -3.52
CA ARG A 48 20.86 -27.94 -4.32
C ARG A 48 21.22 -26.46 -4.09
N LEU A 49 22.31 -26.00 -4.69
CA LEU A 49 22.67 -24.57 -4.80
C LEU A 49 21.75 -23.81 -5.78
N GLY A 50 20.45 -24.08 -5.74
CA GLY A 50 19.45 -23.43 -6.57
C GLY A 50 18.29 -23.00 -5.69
N CYS A 51 17.94 -21.72 -5.73
CA CYS A 51 16.74 -21.20 -5.06
C CYS A 51 15.55 -22.09 -5.41
N ASP A 52 14.86 -22.62 -4.40
CA ASP A 52 13.62 -23.37 -4.58
C ASP A 52 12.48 -22.38 -4.87
N GLN A 53 12.52 -21.82 -6.08
CA GLN A 53 11.49 -20.92 -6.55
C GLN A 53 10.20 -21.71 -6.78
N SER A 54 9.08 -21.12 -6.38
CA SER A 54 7.77 -21.66 -6.72
C SER A 54 7.64 -21.81 -8.22
N ARG A 55 6.91 -22.83 -8.69
CA ARG A 55 6.64 -22.97 -10.12
C ARG A 55 5.92 -21.70 -10.63
N PRO A 56 6.21 -21.26 -11.87
CA PRO A 56 5.47 -20.16 -12.47
C PRO A 56 3.97 -20.40 -12.37
N ILE A 57 3.25 -19.44 -11.81
CA ILE A 57 1.79 -19.46 -11.77
C ILE A 57 1.33 -18.97 -13.13
N ASP A 58 0.50 -19.76 -13.80
CA ASP A 58 -0.17 -19.37 -15.05
C ASP A 58 -1.53 -18.75 -14.72
N PRO A 59 -1.70 -17.43 -14.87
CA PRO A 59 -2.95 -16.74 -14.56
C PRO A 59 -4.02 -16.95 -15.63
N SER A 60 -3.73 -17.56 -16.79
CA SER A 60 -4.68 -17.66 -17.92
C SER A 60 -6.01 -18.35 -17.58
N GLY A 61 -6.06 -19.14 -16.50
CA GLY A 61 -7.25 -19.83 -16.03
C GLY A 61 -8.14 -19.06 -15.02
N ASP A 62 -7.74 -17.87 -14.57
CA ASP A 62 -8.40 -17.15 -13.47
C ASP A 62 -9.63 -16.32 -13.88
N ARG A 63 -9.91 -16.24 -15.19
CA ARG A 63 -10.98 -15.43 -15.82
C ARG A 63 -10.81 -13.92 -15.66
N LEU A 64 -9.67 -13.47 -15.15
CA LEU A 64 -9.28 -12.07 -15.21
C LEU A 64 -8.78 -11.74 -16.61
N LEU A 65 -8.85 -10.47 -16.96
CA LEU A 65 -8.28 -9.98 -18.21
C LEU A 65 -6.75 -10.01 -18.11
N SER A 66 -6.09 -10.35 -19.22
CA SER A 66 -4.63 -10.32 -19.27
C SER A 66 -4.12 -8.89 -19.00
N ALA A 67 -3.17 -8.76 -18.09
CA ALA A 67 -2.53 -7.47 -17.81
C ALA A 67 -1.86 -6.91 -19.06
N ASP A 68 -1.25 -7.77 -19.89
CA ASP A 68 -0.65 -7.36 -21.16
C ASP A 68 -1.70 -6.79 -22.12
N GLU A 69 -2.85 -7.45 -22.26
CA GLU A 69 -3.93 -6.96 -23.12
C GLU A 69 -4.54 -5.64 -22.62
N LEU A 70 -4.58 -5.45 -21.29
CA LEU A 70 -5.14 -4.25 -20.69
C LEU A 70 -4.21 -3.05 -20.74
N PHE A 71 -2.91 -3.25 -20.51
CA PHE A 71 -1.97 -2.17 -20.22
C PHE A 71 -0.91 -1.94 -21.30
N SER A 72 -0.70 -2.87 -22.23
CA SER A 72 0.34 -2.75 -23.27
C SER A 72 -0.11 -1.95 -24.52
N GLY A 73 -1.39 -1.59 -24.63
CA GLY A 73 -1.90 -0.79 -25.74
C GLY A 73 -1.49 0.69 -25.64
N GLN A 74 -1.20 1.34 -26.78
CA GLN A 74 -0.74 2.73 -26.82
C GLN A 74 -1.63 3.69 -26.01
N ARG A 75 -2.95 3.59 -26.15
CA ARG A 75 -3.91 4.40 -25.39
C ARG A 75 -3.76 4.23 -23.87
N ALA A 76 -3.51 3.00 -23.41
CA ALA A 76 -3.32 2.74 -21.98
C ALA A 76 -2.01 3.34 -21.49
N ILE A 77 -0.93 3.21 -22.28
CA ILE A 77 0.37 3.81 -21.99
C ILE A 77 0.25 5.34 -21.93
N ASP A 78 -0.39 5.97 -22.92
CA ASP A 78 -0.57 7.42 -22.98
C ASP A 78 -1.30 7.94 -21.73
N GLU A 79 -2.39 7.26 -21.33
CA GLU A 79 -3.15 7.61 -20.12
C GLU A 79 -2.31 7.43 -18.84
N LEU A 80 -1.50 6.37 -18.75
CA LEU A 80 -0.60 6.16 -17.61
C LEU A 80 0.46 7.27 -17.53
N VAL A 81 1.04 7.66 -18.66
CA VAL A 81 2.01 8.77 -18.74
C VAL A 81 1.34 10.08 -18.34
N GLU A 82 0.16 10.39 -18.90
CA GLU A 82 -0.59 11.61 -18.59
C GLU A 82 -0.89 11.74 -17.10
N ARG A 83 -1.24 10.63 -16.44
CA ARG A 83 -1.55 10.61 -15.00
C ARG A 83 -0.31 10.61 -14.12
N HIS A 84 0.77 9.97 -14.55
CA HIS A 84 1.97 9.82 -13.73
C HIS A 84 2.91 11.02 -13.83
N GLN A 85 3.03 11.65 -15.01
CA GLN A 85 3.95 12.75 -15.26
C GLN A 85 3.76 13.95 -14.29
N PRO A 86 2.54 14.39 -13.93
CA PRO A 86 2.39 15.47 -12.95
C PRO A 86 2.68 15.02 -11.53
N LEU A 87 2.43 13.74 -11.18
CA LEU A 87 2.69 13.21 -9.85
C LEU A 87 4.19 13.24 -9.53
N VAL A 88 5.05 12.89 -10.49
CA VAL A 88 6.52 12.92 -10.29
C VAL A 88 7.11 14.33 -10.19
N GLN A 89 6.33 15.36 -10.51
CA GLN A 89 6.73 16.76 -10.33
C GLN A 89 6.42 17.30 -8.93
N ILE A 90 5.69 16.53 -8.11
CA ILE A 90 5.46 16.87 -6.70
C ILE A 90 6.68 16.38 -5.90
N GLU A 91 7.43 17.31 -5.31
CA GLU A 91 8.68 17.03 -4.59
C GLU A 91 8.43 16.40 -3.20
N SER A 92 7.93 15.17 -3.17
CA SER A 92 7.64 14.42 -1.93
C SER A 92 8.90 13.85 -1.25
N VAL A 93 9.97 14.62 -1.17
CA VAL A 93 11.24 14.17 -0.57
C VAL A 93 11.08 14.05 0.95
N CYS A 94 11.40 12.88 1.49
CA CYS A 94 11.38 12.63 2.93
C CYS A 94 12.81 12.70 3.50
N TYR A 95 13.04 13.64 4.44
CA TYR A 95 14.34 13.86 5.08
C TYR A 95 14.39 13.23 6.48
N ASP A 96 15.59 12.89 6.94
CA ASP A 96 15.80 12.34 8.28
C ASP A 96 15.51 13.35 9.41
N ASP A 97 15.48 14.65 9.10
CA ASP A 97 15.31 15.75 10.05
C ASP A 97 13.97 16.50 9.90
N LEU A 98 12.95 15.84 9.34
CA LEU A 98 11.60 16.40 9.28
C LEU A 98 11.05 16.73 10.68
N GLY A 99 10.44 17.91 10.78
CA GLY A 99 9.79 18.39 12.00
C GLY A 99 8.37 17.85 12.16
N ASP A 100 7.64 18.42 13.12
CA ASP A 100 6.24 18.08 13.36
C ASP A 100 5.36 18.41 12.14
N TYR A 101 4.31 17.63 11.94
CA TYR A 101 3.40 17.74 10.80
C TYR A 101 2.66 19.09 10.71
N ASP A 102 2.51 19.78 11.84
CA ASP A 102 1.81 21.07 11.89
C ASP A 102 2.74 22.28 11.66
N ASP A 103 4.05 22.09 11.81
CA ASP A 103 5.03 23.18 11.84
C ASP A 103 6.05 23.14 10.68
N ASP A 104 6.22 21.99 10.00
CA ASP A 104 7.19 21.83 8.92
C ASP A 104 6.52 21.84 7.53
N GLU A 105 6.77 22.91 6.78
CA GLU A 105 6.23 23.11 5.43
C GLU A 105 6.69 22.03 4.43
N ARG A 106 7.77 21.28 4.74
CA ARG A 106 8.25 20.16 3.91
C ARG A 106 7.23 19.01 3.83
N TRP A 107 6.18 19.02 4.67
CA TRP A 107 5.05 18.08 4.56
C TRP A 107 3.99 18.49 3.53
N GLN A 108 4.02 19.71 2.97
CA GLN A 108 3.04 20.19 1.99
C GLN A 108 2.88 19.27 0.76
N PRO A 109 3.95 18.68 0.17
CA PRO A 109 3.83 17.79 -0.98
C PRO A 109 2.84 16.63 -0.77
N PHE A 110 2.67 16.14 0.45
CA PHE A 110 1.74 15.04 0.75
C PHE A 110 0.26 15.48 0.73
N VAL A 111 -0.02 16.76 1.01
CA VAL A 111 -1.34 17.37 0.78
C VAL A 111 -1.61 17.43 -0.72
N ASP A 112 -0.63 17.94 -1.47
CA ASP A 112 -0.73 18.12 -2.92
C ASP A 112 -0.93 16.77 -3.64
N ILE A 113 -0.25 15.70 -3.20
CA ILE A 113 -0.46 14.34 -3.70
C ILE A 113 -1.89 13.88 -3.42
N SER A 114 -2.40 14.04 -2.20
CA SER A 114 -3.77 13.64 -1.86
C SER A 114 -4.81 14.35 -2.73
N GLU A 115 -4.66 15.67 -2.94
CA GLU A 115 -5.54 16.46 -3.81
C GLU A 115 -5.42 16.05 -5.28
N PHE A 116 -4.19 15.80 -5.74
CA PHE A 116 -3.91 15.32 -7.08
C PHE A 116 -4.59 13.98 -7.34
N LEU A 117 -4.44 13.00 -6.43
CA LEU A 117 -5.07 11.68 -6.56
C LEU A 117 -6.60 11.78 -6.63
N LYS A 118 -7.20 12.67 -5.83
CA LYS A 118 -8.64 12.95 -5.85
C LYS A 118 -9.11 13.49 -7.19
N LYS A 119 -8.35 14.42 -7.77
CA LYS A 119 -8.65 15.02 -9.07
C LYS A 119 -8.44 14.04 -10.23
N THR A 120 -7.35 13.28 -10.20
CA THR A 120 -6.90 12.41 -11.30
C THR A 120 -7.69 11.10 -11.36
N TYR A 121 -8.12 10.58 -10.21
CA TYR A 121 -8.86 9.32 -10.11
C TYR A 121 -10.25 9.51 -9.48
N PRO A 122 -11.16 10.27 -10.14
CA PRO A 122 -12.48 10.57 -9.59
C PRO A 122 -13.32 9.30 -9.42
N LYS A 123 -13.17 8.31 -10.33
CA LYS A 123 -13.87 7.03 -10.23
C LYS A 123 -13.39 6.19 -9.04
N VAL A 124 -12.11 6.22 -8.71
CA VAL A 124 -11.61 5.56 -7.50
C VAL A 124 -12.24 6.20 -6.27
N HIS A 125 -12.30 7.54 -6.21
CA HIS A 125 -12.90 8.27 -5.09
C HIS A 125 -14.43 8.15 -5.03
N GLU A 126 -15.09 7.82 -6.14
CA GLU A 126 -16.53 7.55 -6.19
C GLU A 126 -16.87 6.17 -5.63
N TYR A 127 -16.05 5.14 -5.93
CA TYR A 127 -16.34 3.75 -5.58
C TYR A 127 -15.62 3.25 -4.32
N ALA A 128 -14.47 3.83 -3.99
CA ALA A 128 -13.72 3.50 -2.79
C ALA A 128 -14.09 4.42 -1.64
N THR A 129 -14.13 3.88 -0.43
CA THR A 129 -14.14 4.69 0.78
C THR A 129 -12.71 5.11 1.10
N LEU A 130 -12.46 6.42 1.18
CA LEU A 130 -11.16 6.98 1.58
C LEU A 130 -11.16 7.27 3.08
N GLU A 131 -10.22 6.69 3.80
CA GLU A 131 -9.89 7.02 5.18
C GLU A 131 -8.50 7.65 5.22
N THR A 132 -8.37 8.77 5.94
CA THR A 132 -7.08 9.39 6.20
C THR A 132 -6.59 8.97 7.57
N VAL A 133 -5.40 8.35 7.62
CA VAL A 133 -4.76 7.94 8.87
C VAL A 133 -3.64 8.91 9.21
N ASN A 134 -3.59 9.31 10.49
CA ASN A 134 -2.82 10.46 10.96
C ASN A 134 -3.20 11.71 10.16
N LYS A 135 -2.28 12.26 9.35
CA LYS A 135 -2.51 13.45 8.53
C LYS A 135 -2.41 13.20 7.02
N TYR A 136 -1.53 12.29 6.59
CA TYR A 136 -1.19 12.09 5.18
C TYR A 136 -1.33 10.63 4.69
N GLY A 137 -1.60 9.68 5.59
CA GLY A 137 -1.79 8.28 5.20
C GLY A 137 -3.14 8.11 4.50
N LEU A 138 -3.15 7.57 3.29
CA LEU A 138 -4.38 7.37 2.51
C LEU A 138 -4.72 5.88 2.44
N VAL A 139 -5.91 5.51 2.92
CA VAL A 139 -6.43 4.14 2.86
C VAL A 139 -7.69 4.14 2.00
N TYR A 140 -7.62 3.50 0.84
CA TYR A 140 -8.75 3.33 -0.07
C TYR A 140 -9.31 1.92 0.07
N THR A 141 -10.58 1.83 0.45
CA THR A 141 -11.29 0.55 0.60
C THR A 141 -12.31 0.39 -0.52
N VAL A 142 -12.07 -0.58 -1.41
CA VAL A 142 -13.07 -1.07 -2.38
C VAL A 142 -13.74 -2.30 -1.80
N GLN A 143 -15.02 -2.20 -1.48
CA GLN A 143 -15.77 -3.30 -0.87
C GLN A 143 -15.98 -4.42 -1.89
N GLY A 144 -15.42 -5.60 -1.60
CA GLY A 144 -15.66 -6.81 -2.38
C GLY A 144 -17.12 -7.27 -2.28
N SER A 145 -17.61 -7.90 -3.34
CA SER A 145 -18.98 -8.44 -3.40
C SER A 145 -19.20 -9.66 -2.48
N ASP A 146 -18.14 -10.41 -2.16
CA ASP A 146 -18.16 -11.51 -1.21
C ASP A 146 -17.43 -11.11 0.08
N HIS A 147 -18.21 -10.82 1.13
CA HIS A 147 -17.71 -10.41 2.44
C HIS A 147 -17.09 -11.56 3.26
N SER A 148 -17.16 -12.80 2.79
CA SER A 148 -16.57 -13.96 3.47
C SER A 148 -15.07 -14.13 3.17
N LEU A 149 -14.60 -13.55 2.06
CA LEU A 149 -13.20 -13.60 1.65
C LEU A 149 -12.33 -12.70 2.52
N ALA A 150 -11.07 -13.11 2.68
CA ALA A 150 -10.07 -12.26 3.32
C ALA A 150 -9.74 -11.07 2.40
N PRO A 151 -9.51 -9.86 2.97
CA PRO A 151 -9.11 -8.71 2.17
C PRO A 151 -7.72 -8.92 1.58
N ILE A 152 -7.49 -8.35 0.40
CA ILE A 152 -6.17 -8.20 -0.20
C ILE A 152 -5.70 -6.77 0.08
N LEU A 153 -4.43 -6.64 0.48
CA LEU A 153 -3.80 -5.34 0.72
C LEU A 153 -2.79 -5.05 -0.38
N LEU A 154 -2.94 -3.90 -1.01
CA LEU A 154 -1.96 -3.32 -1.93
C LEU A 154 -1.40 -2.06 -1.28
N THR A 155 -0.08 -1.95 -1.22
CA THR A 155 0.61 -0.84 -0.56
C THR A 155 1.57 -0.17 -1.52
N ALA A 156 1.63 1.15 -1.44
CA ALA A 156 2.66 1.99 -2.03
C ALA A 156 3.02 3.10 -1.03
N HIS A 157 4.19 3.69 -1.18
CA HIS A 157 4.59 4.87 -0.43
C HIS A 157 4.50 6.12 -1.34
N GLN A 158 4.33 7.30 -0.73
CA GLN A 158 4.13 8.57 -1.44
C GLN A 158 5.43 9.37 -1.56
N ASP A 159 6.40 9.08 -0.70
CA ASP A 159 7.66 9.77 -0.57
C ASP A 159 8.74 9.20 -1.49
N VAL A 160 9.75 10.04 -1.74
CA VAL A 160 11.01 9.65 -2.35
C VAL A 160 12.16 10.04 -1.43
N VAL A 161 13.31 9.42 -1.64
CA VAL A 161 14.53 9.77 -0.91
C VAL A 161 15.24 10.97 -1.56
N PRO A 162 15.99 11.77 -0.79
CA PRO A 162 16.84 12.81 -1.34
C PRO A 162 17.87 12.23 -2.33
N VAL A 163 18.22 13.00 -3.36
CA VAL A 163 19.36 12.68 -4.23
C VAL A 163 20.66 12.98 -3.47
N GLU A 164 21.65 12.10 -3.57
CA GLU A 164 22.96 12.33 -2.97
C GLU A 164 23.66 13.50 -3.68
N ASN A 165 24.21 14.44 -2.91
CA ASN A 165 24.80 15.66 -3.45
C ASN A 165 25.94 15.39 -4.43
N GLU A 166 26.68 14.28 -4.26
CA GLU A 166 27.78 13.87 -5.14
C GLU A 166 27.32 13.42 -6.54
N THR A 167 26.02 13.26 -6.75
CA THR A 167 25.43 12.77 -8.02
C THR A 167 24.67 13.83 -8.82
N LEU A 168 24.62 15.08 -8.33
CA LEU A 168 23.82 16.15 -8.96
C LEU A 168 24.36 16.62 -10.32
N ASP A 169 25.65 16.43 -10.59
CA ASP A 169 26.33 16.89 -11.82
C ASP A 169 26.63 15.77 -12.85
N GLN A 170 26.12 14.54 -12.63
CA GLN A 170 26.32 13.41 -13.54
C GLN A 170 25.20 13.30 -14.58
#